data_AF-A0A5U4VSB6-F1
#
_entry.id   AF-A0A5U4VSB6-F1
#
_cell.length_a   1.000
_cell.length_b   1.000
_cell.length_c   1.000
_cell.angle_alpha   90.00
_cell.angle_beta   90.00
_cell.angle_gamma   90.00
#
_symmetry.space_group_name_H-M   'P 1'
#
loop_
_entity.id
_entity.type
_entity.pdbx_description
1 polymer ?
#
loop_
_entity_poly.entity_id
_entity_poly.type
_entity_poly.pdbx_seq_one_letter_code
_entity_poly.pdbx_strand_id
1 'polypeptide(L)'
;MSQSDTTVSTRFSLLPGSITRFFLLLIIVLLVTMGVMVQSAVNAWLKDKSYQIVDITHAIHKRVDTWRYVTWQIYDNIAATTTPSTGEGLQETRLKQDVYYLEKPRRKTEALIFGSHDSATLEMTQRMSTYLDTLWGAENVPWSMYYLNGQDNSLILISTLPLKDLSSGFKESTIGNIVDSRRAEMLQQANALDERESFSSLRKLAWQNGHYFTLRTTFNQPGHLATVVAFDLPINDLIPPGMPLDSFRIEPDATQATGRSSEKEAPDSVTISFNGSKIEISSALNSTGMRLIWQVPFGTLLLDTLQNILLPLLLNIGLLALALFGYATFRHQPGRSTESTSGNAANNELRVLRAINEEIVSLLPLGLLVYDQEGNRTVISNKIADHLLPHLNLQNITSMAEQHQGVIQATINNELYEIRLFRSQIAPRTQIFIIRDQDREVLVNKKLKQAQRLYEKNQQGRAAFMQNISNTLKEPVRQLAVNAAAVTTPESLKLADQADVLVRMIDEIQLANMLENDAWKSEATLFSL
;
A
#
# COMPACT_ATOMS: atom_id res chain seq x y z
N MET A 1 -26.64 32.30 46.81
CA MET A 1 -27.09 31.83 45.48
C MET A 1 -26.03 30.89 44.97
N SER A 2 -26.36 29.59 44.86
CA SER A 2 -25.43 28.56 44.42
C SER A 2 -25.39 28.58 42.88
N GLN A 3 -24.20 28.67 42.30
CA GLN A 3 -24.00 28.41 40.88
C GLN A 3 -23.30 27.06 40.77
N SER A 4 -23.99 26.15 40.11
CA SER A 4 -23.58 24.78 39.82
C SER A 4 -22.47 24.78 38.77
N ASP A 5 -21.32 24.25 39.15
CA ASP A 5 -20.30 23.75 38.23
C ASP A 5 -20.92 22.69 37.31
N THR A 6 -21.05 23.03 36.03
CA THR A 6 -21.28 22.05 34.97
C THR A 6 -19.98 21.89 34.21
N THR A 7 -19.19 20.91 34.63
CA THR A 7 -18.06 20.40 33.87
C THR A 7 -18.60 19.75 32.59
N VAL A 8 -18.56 20.51 31.49
CA VAL A 8 -18.80 19.96 30.16
C VAL A 8 -17.63 19.04 29.84
N SER A 9 -17.78 17.75 30.15
CA SER A 9 -16.97 16.71 29.54
C SER A 9 -17.31 16.74 28.05
N THR A 10 -16.43 17.33 27.23
CA THR A 10 -16.42 17.13 25.78
C THR A 10 -16.12 15.67 25.51
N ARG A 11 -17.15 14.82 25.62
CA ARG A 11 -17.12 13.48 25.06
C ARG A 11 -16.91 13.68 23.57
N PHE A 12 -15.74 13.30 23.07
CA PHE A 12 -15.49 13.11 21.64
C PHE A 12 -16.51 12.10 21.13
N SER A 13 -17.67 12.57 20.68
CA SER A 13 -18.63 11.72 19.98
C SER A 13 -18.01 11.45 18.60
N LEU A 14 -17.47 10.24 18.46
CA LEU A 14 -17.05 9.67 17.19
C LEU A 14 -18.28 9.51 16.28
N LEU A 15 -18.73 10.62 15.68
CA LEU A 15 -19.71 10.59 14.60
C LEU A 15 -19.06 9.83 13.41
N PRO A 16 -19.76 8.91 12.74
CA PRO A 16 -19.19 8.12 11.63
C PRO A 16 -18.54 8.98 10.52
N GLY A 17 -19.04 10.20 10.33
CA GLY A 17 -18.49 11.18 9.39
C GLY A 17 -17.17 11.84 9.83
N SER A 18 -16.84 11.89 11.13
CA SER A 18 -15.54 12.40 11.58
C SER A 18 -14.44 11.34 11.46
N ILE A 19 -14.74 10.07 11.75
CA ILE A 19 -13.78 8.95 11.62
C ILE A 19 -13.28 8.79 10.18
N THR A 20 -14.18 8.80 9.20
CA THR A 20 -13.80 8.68 7.78
C THR A 20 -12.94 9.86 7.29
N ARG A 21 -13.16 11.07 7.83
CA ARG A 21 -12.30 12.24 7.59
C ARG A 21 -10.92 12.07 8.22
N PHE A 22 -10.82 11.49 9.42
CA PHE A 22 -9.53 11.17 10.03
C PHE A 22 -8.74 10.14 9.22
N PHE A 23 -9.38 9.09 8.70
CA PHE A 23 -8.70 8.14 7.79
C PHE A 23 -8.26 8.79 6.48
N LEU A 24 -9.07 9.67 5.90
CA LEU A 24 -8.70 10.41 4.70
C LEU A 24 -7.50 11.34 4.96
N LEU A 25 -7.52 12.07 6.08
CA LEU A 25 -6.41 12.91 6.50
C LEU A 25 -5.15 12.07 6.76
N LEU A 26 -5.28 10.92 7.42
CA LEU A 26 -4.18 9.97 7.63
C LEU A 26 -3.60 9.46 6.30
N ILE A 27 -4.43 9.11 5.32
CA ILE A 27 -3.98 8.70 3.98
C ILE A 27 -3.19 9.83 3.31
N ILE A 28 -3.69 11.07 3.35
CA ILE A 28 -2.98 12.23 2.79
C ILE A 28 -1.63 12.41 3.49
N VAL A 29 -1.60 12.34 4.83
CA VAL A 29 -0.37 12.46 5.61
C VAL A 29 0.62 11.36 5.22
N LEU A 30 0.18 10.10 5.08
CA LEU A 30 1.05 8.99 4.70
C LEU A 30 1.60 9.11 3.28
N LEU A 31 0.82 9.67 2.34
CA LEU A 31 1.30 9.99 0.99
C LEU A 31 2.34 11.12 1.01
N VAL A 32 2.10 12.17 1.80
CA VAL A 32 3.06 13.28 1.95
C VAL A 32 4.34 12.78 2.62
N THR A 33 4.25 11.97 3.68
CA THR A 33 5.43 11.39 4.34
C THR A 33 6.19 10.46 3.40
N MET A 34 5.51 9.71 2.53
CA MET A 34 6.17 8.90 1.50
C MET A 34 6.96 9.77 0.52
N GLY A 35 6.36 10.85 0.02
CA GLY A 35 7.05 11.80 -0.88
C GLY A 35 8.26 12.46 -0.23
N VAL A 36 8.10 12.95 1.01
CA VAL A 36 9.20 13.57 1.78
C VAL A 36 10.30 12.56 2.09
N MET A 37 9.96 11.31 2.38
CA MET A 37 10.94 10.24 2.64
C MET A 37 11.78 9.95 1.40
N VAL A 38 11.15 9.80 0.23
CA VAL A 38 11.86 9.59 -1.04
C VAL A 38 12.75 10.79 -1.37
N GLN A 39 12.22 12.02 -1.29
CA GLN A 39 12.99 13.22 -1.55
C GLN A 39 14.20 13.35 -0.59
N SER A 40 14.00 13.08 0.70
CA SER A 40 15.05 13.10 1.71
C SER A 40 16.15 12.08 1.42
N ALA A 41 15.77 10.85 1.06
CA ALA A 41 16.72 9.79 0.74
C ALA A 41 17.54 10.09 -0.52
N VAL A 42 16.90 10.60 -1.57
CA VAL A 42 17.57 11.04 -2.80
C VAL A 42 18.56 12.17 -2.48
N ASN A 43 18.15 13.16 -1.69
CA ASN A 43 19.02 14.27 -1.31
C ASN A 43 20.20 13.82 -0.42
N ALA A 44 19.95 12.91 0.52
CA ALA A 44 20.98 12.35 1.38
C ALA A 44 22.03 11.57 0.55
N TRP A 45 21.58 10.76 -0.41
CA TRP A 45 22.46 10.04 -1.34
C TRP A 45 23.28 11.00 -2.21
N LEU A 46 22.65 12.03 -2.79
CA LEU A 46 23.35 13.04 -3.60
C LEU A 46 24.40 13.79 -2.79
N LYS A 47 24.10 14.16 -1.54
CA LYS A 47 25.05 14.82 -0.65
C LYS A 47 26.21 13.91 -0.25
N ASP A 48 25.93 12.67 0.13
CA ASP A 48 26.96 11.68 0.49
C ASP A 48 27.96 11.47 -0.68
N LYS A 49 27.45 11.27 -1.89
CA LYS A 49 28.29 11.11 -3.09
C LYS A 49 29.03 12.38 -3.48
N SER A 50 28.38 13.54 -3.34
CA SER A 50 29.01 14.85 -3.55
C SER A 50 30.22 15.05 -2.62
N TYR A 51 30.07 14.78 -1.32
CA TYR A 51 31.18 14.88 -0.37
C TYR A 51 32.32 13.92 -0.70
N GLN A 52 32.01 12.66 -1.04
CA GLN A 52 33.04 11.71 -1.46
C GLN A 52 33.81 12.18 -2.69
N ILE A 53 33.15 12.83 -3.66
CA ILE A 53 33.82 13.37 -4.86
C ILE A 53 34.71 14.57 -4.51
N VAL A 54 34.29 15.44 -3.61
CA VAL A 54 35.13 16.54 -3.10
C VAL A 54 36.37 15.99 -2.41
N ASP A 55 36.22 14.98 -1.55
CA ASP A 55 37.33 14.34 -0.85
C ASP A 55 38.34 13.72 -1.84
N ILE A 56 37.84 12.99 -2.86
CA ILE A 56 38.68 12.43 -3.94
C ILE A 56 39.39 13.56 -4.69
N THR A 57 38.68 14.63 -5.03
CA THR A 57 39.24 15.77 -5.78
C THR A 57 40.36 16.45 -4.98
N HIS A 58 40.16 16.65 -3.67
CA HIS A 58 41.19 17.18 -2.79
C HIS A 58 42.39 16.22 -2.67
N ALA A 59 42.15 14.91 -2.59
CA ALA A 59 43.23 13.92 -2.51
C ALA A 59 44.05 13.87 -3.82
N ILE A 60 43.39 13.94 -4.97
CA ILE A 60 44.03 14.06 -6.28
C ILE A 60 44.84 15.36 -6.35
N HIS A 61 44.26 16.49 -5.94
CA HIS A 61 44.94 17.79 -5.94
C HIS A 61 46.23 17.75 -5.11
N LYS A 62 46.17 17.24 -3.86
CA LYS A 62 47.35 17.06 -3.01
C LYS A 62 48.40 16.15 -3.65
N ARG A 63 47.97 15.10 -4.34
CA ARG A 63 48.88 14.22 -5.10
C ARG A 63 49.53 15.00 -6.24
N VAL A 64 48.77 15.69 -7.07
CA VAL A 64 49.31 16.50 -8.16
C VAL A 64 50.38 17.48 -7.65
N ASP A 65 50.14 18.17 -6.53
CA ASP A 65 51.13 19.10 -5.97
C ASP A 65 52.41 18.39 -5.49
N THR A 66 52.28 17.21 -4.88
CA THR A 66 53.44 16.42 -4.46
C THR A 66 54.28 16.00 -5.66
N TRP A 67 53.64 15.53 -6.74
CA TRP A 67 54.33 15.10 -7.96
C TRP A 67 54.89 16.28 -8.76
N ARG A 68 54.18 17.41 -8.82
CA ARG A 68 54.66 18.67 -9.39
C ARG A 68 55.93 19.14 -8.69
N TYR A 69 55.95 19.12 -7.36
CA TYR A 69 57.14 19.45 -6.57
C TYR A 69 58.32 18.52 -6.91
N VAL A 70 58.09 17.20 -6.95
CA VAL A 70 59.14 16.23 -7.30
C VAL A 70 59.63 16.40 -8.75
N THR A 71 58.73 16.75 -9.68
CA THR A 71 59.08 17.03 -11.08
C THR A 71 60.08 18.19 -11.18
N TRP A 72 59.80 19.27 -10.46
CA TRP A 72 60.73 20.41 -10.35
C TRP A 72 62.06 20.03 -9.72
N GLN A 73 62.05 19.23 -8.64
CA GLN A 73 63.29 18.76 -8.00
C GLN A 73 64.14 17.90 -8.94
N ILE A 74 63.52 17.01 -9.72
CA ILE A 74 64.23 16.15 -10.66
C ILE A 74 64.87 16.99 -11.77
N TYR A 75 64.15 17.97 -12.30
CA TYR A 75 64.69 18.80 -13.37
C TYR A 75 65.81 19.74 -12.86
N ASP A 76 65.57 20.48 -11.78
CA ASP A 76 66.48 21.53 -11.31
C ASP A 76 67.71 20.95 -10.56
N ASN A 77 67.51 19.97 -9.69
CA ASN A 77 68.59 19.48 -8.82
C ASN A 77 69.29 18.22 -9.34
N ILE A 78 68.65 17.45 -10.22
CA ILE A 78 69.18 16.14 -10.64
C ILE A 78 69.61 16.17 -12.11
N ALA A 79 68.76 16.67 -12.99
CA ALA A 79 69.04 16.76 -14.43
C ALA A 79 70.03 17.88 -14.76
N ALA A 80 69.90 19.06 -14.14
CA ALA A 80 70.77 20.20 -14.44
C ALA A 80 72.16 20.11 -13.77
N THR A 81 72.37 19.15 -12.86
CA THR A 81 73.62 18.98 -12.11
C THR A 81 74.67 18.28 -12.96
N THR A 82 75.60 19.06 -13.52
CA THR A 82 76.70 18.62 -14.40
C THR A 82 77.93 18.09 -13.66
N THR A 83 77.93 18.06 -12.33
CA THR A 83 79.07 17.54 -11.55
C THR A 83 79.20 16.04 -11.84
N PRO A 84 80.31 15.54 -12.43
CA PRO A 84 80.49 14.12 -12.68
C PRO A 84 80.60 13.39 -11.34
N SER A 85 79.73 12.42 -11.11
CA SER A 85 79.92 11.44 -10.06
C SER A 85 80.92 10.41 -10.59
N THR A 86 81.87 9.99 -9.77
CA THR A 86 82.80 8.91 -10.12
C THR A 86 81.97 7.67 -10.46
N GLY A 87 81.83 7.40 -11.76
CA GLY A 87 81.00 6.33 -12.34
C GLY A 87 81.58 4.94 -12.08
N GLU A 88 81.66 4.53 -10.82
CA GLU A 88 81.96 3.16 -10.46
C GLU A 88 80.73 2.28 -10.74
N GLY A 89 80.79 1.52 -11.83
CA GLY A 89 79.89 0.37 -12.05
C GLY A 89 78.60 0.65 -12.83
N LEU A 90 78.56 1.67 -13.68
CA LEU A 90 77.47 1.86 -14.65
C LEU A 90 77.48 0.69 -15.65
N GLN A 91 76.54 -0.25 -15.50
CA GLN A 91 76.34 -1.37 -16.42
C GLN A 91 75.01 -1.17 -17.14
N GLU A 92 75.06 -1.15 -18.47
CA GLU A 92 73.86 -1.19 -19.31
C GLU A 92 73.76 -2.53 -20.02
N THR A 93 72.53 -3.01 -20.18
CA THR A 93 72.22 -4.17 -21.01
C THR A 93 71.33 -3.72 -22.15
N ARG A 94 71.77 -3.93 -23.38
CA ARG A 94 70.96 -3.66 -24.55
C ARG A 94 69.87 -4.74 -24.69
N LEU A 95 68.60 -4.34 -24.59
CA LEU A 95 67.47 -5.25 -24.77
C LEU A 95 67.06 -5.36 -26.24
N LYS A 96 67.01 -4.23 -26.95
CA LYS A 96 66.62 -4.14 -28.38
C LYS A 96 67.45 -3.07 -29.09
N GLN A 97 67.28 -2.94 -30.41
CA GLN A 97 67.71 -1.74 -31.12
C GLN A 97 67.06 -0.50 -30.49
N ASP A 98 67.90 0.45 -30.08
CA ASP A 98 67.52 1.72 -29.44
C ASP A 98 66.75 1.58 -28.12
N VAL A 99 66.89 0.45 -27.41
CA VAL A 99 66.35 0.24 -26.06
C VAL A 99 67.42 -0.34 -25.14
N TYR A 100 67.79 0.44 -24.13
CA TYR A 100 68.85 0.13 -23.18
C TYR A 100 68.28 0.01 -21.77
N TYR A 101 68.65 -1.04 -21.05
CA TYR A 101 68.27 -1.27 -19.66
C TYR A 101 69.43 -0.90 -18.75
N LEU A 102 69.16 -0.06 -17.76
CA LEU A 102 70.16 0.32 -16.76
C LEU A 102 70.19 -0.72 -15.64
N GLU A 103 71.32 -1.41 -15.49
CA GLU A 103 71.52 -2.32 -14.36
C GLU A 103 71.98 -1.53 -13.13
N LYS A 104 71.31 -1.79 -12.01
CA LYS A 104 71.62 -1.15 -10.73
C LYS A 104 71.61 -2.13 -9.58
N PRO A 105 72.41 -1.88 -8.52
CA PRO A 105 72.51 -2.77 -7.38
C PRO A 105 71.21 -2.86 -6.54
N ARG A 106 70.34 -1.85 -6.58
CA ARG A 106 69.04 -1.83 -5.87
C ARG A 106 67.87 -1.91 -6.86
N ARG A 107 67.10 -3.01 -6.85
CA ARG A 107 66.01 -3.28 -7.82
C ARG A 107 64.61 -2.86 -7.34
N LYS A 108 64.44 -1.63 -6.86
CA LYS A 108 63.12 -1.13 -6.43
C LYS A 108 62.35 -0.49 -7.58
N THR A 109 63.01 0.35 -8.36
CA THR A 109 62.55 0.80 -9.67
C THR A 109 63.39 0.17 -10.78
N GLU A 110 62.91 0.21 -12.01
CA GLU A 110 63.65 -0.16 -13.20
C GLU A 110 63.69 1.04 -14.15
N ALA A 111 64.78 1.17 -14.91
CA ALA A 111 64.98 2.28 -15.83
C ALA A 111 65.35 1.76 -17.23
N LEU A 112 64.63 2.27 -18.23
CA LEU A 112 64.84 2.01 -19.65
C LEU A 112 65.13 3.33 -20.37
N ILE A 113 66.07 3.30 -21.31
CA ILE A 113 66.40 4.43 -22.18
C ILE A 113 66.03 4.04 -23.61
N PHE A 114 65.22 4.87 -24.25
CA PHE A 114 64.77 4.72 -25.63
C PHE A 114 65.44 5.78 -26.52
N GLY A 115 66.10 5.35 -27.59
CA GLY A 115 66.84 6.21 -28.51
C GLY A 115 68.36 6.16 -28.31
N SER A 116 69.07 6.87 -29.20
CA SER A 116 70.50 7.15 -29.04
C SER A 116 70.71 8.07 -27.85
N HIS A 117 71.66 7.74 -26.99
CA HIS A 117 71.96 8.51 -25.79
C HIS A 117 73.47 8.59 -25.59
N ASP A 118 73.91 9.59 -24.82
CA ASP A 118 75.30 9.77 -24.41
C ASP A 118 75.55 9.25 -22.98
N SER A 119 76.81 9.21 -22.56
CA SER A 119 77.17 8.78 -21.20
C SER A 119 76.57 9.68 -20.12
N ALA A 120 76.32 10.96 -20.42
CA ALA A 120 75.71 11.90 -19.49
C ALA A 120 74.24 11.54 -19.23
N THR A 121 73.49 11.16 -20.25
CA THR A 121 72.10 10.70 -20.14
C THR A 121 72.00 9.41 -19.31
N LEU A 122 72.98 8.52 -19.45
CA LEU A 122 73.05 7.29 -18.66
C LEU A 122 73.33 7.57 -17.17
N GLU A 123 74.26 8.46 -16.87
CA GLU A 123 74.54 8.90 -15.48
C GLU A 123 73.33 9.63 -14.86
N MET A 124 72.69 10.50 -15.65
CA MET A 124 71.49 11.22 -15.24
C MET A 124 70.32 10.26 -14.95
N THR A 125 70.11 9.26 -15.80
CA THR A 125 69.10 8.20 -15.58
C THR A 125 69.35 7.46 -14.26
N GLN A 126 70.61 7.14 -13.96
CA GLN A 126 70.97 6.48 -12.70
C GLN A 126 70.64 7.36 -11.48
N ARG A 127 70.95 8.65 -11.53
CA ARG A 127 70.65 9.58 -10.44
C ARG A 127 69.15 9.74 -10.23
N MET A 128 68.39 9.92 -11.30
CA MET A 128 66.92 10.00 -11.24
C MET A 128 66.33 8.73 -10.65
N SER A 129 66.77 7.56 -11.13
CA SER A 129 66.29 6.28 -10.62
C SER A 129 66.65 6.06 -9.15
N THR A 130 67.84 6.48 -8.71
CA THR A 130 68.27 6.38 -7.30
C THR A 130 67.50 7.33 -6.38
N TYR A 131 67.23 8.55 -6.86
CA TYR A 131 66.41 9.51 -6.12
C TYR A 131 64.97 9.00 -5.95
N LEU A 132 64.37 8.51 -7.03
CA LEU A 132 63.02 7.95 -7.01
C LEU A 132 62.94 6.65 -6.18
N ASP A 133 63.99 5.82 -6.18
CA ASP A 133 64.08 4.67 -5.27
C ASP A 133 64.03 5.08 -3.80
N THR A 134 64.60 6.25 -3.47
CA THR A 134 64.63 6.77 -2.10
C THR A 134 63.29 7.39 -1.71
N LEU A 135 62.65 8.12 -2.62
CA LEU A 135 61.35 8.75 -2.39
C LEU A 135 60.19 7.74 -2.33
N TRP A 136 60.07 6.91 -3.38
CA TRP A 136 58.89 6.07 -3.61
C TRP A 136 59.21 4.60 -3.89
N GLY A 137 60.47 4.17 -3.74
CA GLY A 137 60.84 2.76 -3.90
C GLY A 137 60.30 1.83 -2.80
N ALA A 138 59.57 2.35 -1.80
CA ALA A 138 58.84 1.56 -0.81
C ALA A 138 57.31 1.66 -0.97
N GLU A 139 56.83 2.45 -1.95
CA GLU A 139 55.41 2.66 -2.15
C GLU A 139 54.80 1.47 -2.88
N ASN A 140 53.63 1.02 -2.43
CA ASN A 140 52.97 -0.16 -2.98
C ASN A 140 52.23 0.11 -4.30
N VAL A 141 52.02 1.39 -4.63
CA VAL A 141 51.26 1.77 -5.82
C VAL A 141 52.20 1.84 -7.02
N PRO A 142 51.91 1.14 -8.13
CA PRO A 142 52.74 1.21 -9.31
C PRO A 142 52.68 2.60 -9.94
N TRP A 143 53.84 3.13 -10.32
CA TRP A 143 53.96 4.43 -10.97
C TRP A 143 55.02 4.37 -12.07
N SER A 144 54.89 5.28 -13.04
CA SER A 144 55.86 5.43 -14.12
C SER A 144 56.14 6.91 -14.41
N MET A 145 57.42 7.21 -14.55
CA MET A 145 57.97 8.48 -14.99
C MET A 145 58.51 8.34 -16.40
N TYR A 146 58.25 9.34 -17.23
CA TYR A 146 58.87 9.51 -18.53
C TYR A 146 59.63 10.84 -18.55
N TYR A 147 60.85 10.82 -19.05
CA TYR A 147 61.67 12.01 -19.23
C TYR A 147 62.10 12.07 -20.68
N LEU A 148 61.62 13.08 -21.41
CA LEU A 148 62.01 13.36 -22.78
C LEU A 148 63.09 14.44 -22.74
N ASN A 149 64.31 14.06 -23.07
CA ASN A 149 65.44 14.99 -23.10
C ASN A 149 65.37 15.87 -24.36
N GLY A 150 65.35 17.19 -24.16
CA GLY A 150 65.30 18.17 -25.24
C GLY A 150 66.58 18.25 -26.08
N GLN A 151 67.71 17.77 -25.56
CA GLN A 151 69.02 17.87 -26.22
C GLN A 151 69.27 16.74 -27.24
N ASP A 152 69.03 15.48 -26.87
CA ASP A 152 69.30 14.30 -27.70
C ASP A 152 68.02 13.56 -28.14
N ASN A 153 66.84 14.03 -27.73
CA ASN A 153 65.54 13.41 -28.01
C ASN A 153 65.46 11.96 -27.49
N SER A 154 66.28 11.60 -26.51
CA SER A 154 66.15 10.32 -25.81
C SER A 154 64.95 10.36 -24.85
N LEU A 155 64.26 9.24 -24.72
CA LEU A 155 63.15 9.06 -23.79
C LEU A 155 63.55 8.07 -22.72
N ILE A 156 63.60 8.52 -21.47
CA ILE A 156 63.89 7.68 -20.32
C ILE A 156 62.56 7.30 -19.66
N LEU A 157 62.37 6.01 -19.38
CA LEU A 157 61.25 5.47 -18.62
C LEU A 157 61.76 4.90 -17.31
N ILE A 158 61.29 5.43 -16.18
CA ILE A 158 61.59 4.92 -14.84
C ILE A 158 60.27 4.47 -14.21
N SER A 159 60.20 3.23 -13.71
CA SER A 159 58.96 2.71 -13.13
C SER A 159 59.24 1.71 -12.01
N THR A 160 58.30 1.53 -11.09
CA THR A 160 58.29 0.41 -10.13
C THR A 160 57.82 -0.91 -10.75
N LEU A 161 57.39 -0.88 -12.02
CA LEU A 161 57.00 -2.05 -12.78
C LEU A 161 58.25 -2.86 -13.21
N PRO A 162 58.17 -4.22 -13.28
CA PRO A 162 59.25 -5.05 -13.83
C PRO A 162 59.38 -4.88 -15.36
N LEU A 163 59.90 -3.74 -15.79
CA LEU A 163 60.11 -3.34 -17.19
C LEU A 163 60.95 -4.35 -17.99
N LYS A 164 61.95 -4.98 -17.38
CA LYS A 164 62.82 -5.98 -18.01
C LYS A 164 62.03 -7.22 -18.44
N ASP A 165 61.16 -7.72 -17.56
CA ASP A 165 60.34 -8.92 -17.82
C ASP A 165 59.23 -8.61 -18.82
N LEU A 166 58.65 -7.41 -18.78
CA LEU A 166 57.58 -7.06 -19.71
C LEU A 166 58.11 -6.73 -21.11
N SER A 167 59.29 -6.13 -21.19
CA SER A 167 59.96 -5.86 -22.46
C SER A 167 60.44 -7.14 -23.15
N SER A 168 60.63 -8.24 -22.39
CA SER A 168 61.16 -9.52 -22.90
C SER A 168 60.10 -10.63 -23.02
N GLY A 169 59.06 -10.62 -22.18
CA GLY A 169 58.14 -11.75 -22.00
C GLY A 169 56.73 -11.60 -22.58
N PHE A 170 56.30 -10.39 -22.96
CA PHE A 170 54.97 -10.16 -23.54
C PHE A 170 55.09 -9.74 -25.01
N LYS A 171 54.24 -10.30 -25.88
CA LYS A 171 54.18 -10.04 -27.33
C LYS A 171 54.52 -8.57 -27.62
N GLU A 172 55.56 -8.38 -28.44
CA GLU A 172 56.36 -7.18 -28.76
C GLU A 172 55.66 -5.81 -28.93
N SER A 173 54.33 -5.71 -28.83
CA SER A 173 53.58 -4.52 -29.20
C SER A 173 53.13 -3.63 -28.04
N THR A 174 52.83 -4.13 -26.83
CA THR A 174 52.08 -3.28 -25.86
C THR A 174 52.91 -2.17 -25.23
N ILE A 175 54.10 -2.45 -24.68
CA ILE A 175 54.93 -1.41 -24.04
C ILE A 175 55.58 -0.51 -25.08
N GLY A 176 56.09 -1.08 -26.18
CA GLY A 176 56.62 -0.30 -27.30
C GLY A 176 55.58 0.71 -27.79
N ASN A 177 54.35 0.27 -28.05
CA ASN A 177 53.27 1.17 -28.49
C ASN A 177 52.91 2.22 -27.43
N ILE A 178 52.92 1.88 -26.13
CA ILE A 178 52.67 2.86 -25.05
C ILE A 178 53.77 3.90 -25.04
N VAL A 179 55.04 3.49 -25.07
CA VAL A 179 56.20 4.37 -25.05
C VAL A 179 56.25 5.24 -26.30
N ASP A 180 56.00 4.68 -27.49
CA ASP A 180 55.93 5.43 -28.75
C ASP A 180 54.78 6.44 -28.73
N SER A 181 53.61 6.04 -28.22
CA SER A 181 52.48 6.94 -28.01
C SER A 181 52.82 8.04 -27.02
N ARG A 182 53.53 7.74 -25.92
CA ARG A 182 53.98 8.75 -24.94
C ARG A 182 54.99 9.70 -25.53
N ARG A 183 55.95 9.18 -26.28
CA ARG A 183 56.95 9.98 -26.98
C ARG A 183 56.28 10.96 -27.93
N ALA A 184 55.30 10.51 -28.71
CA ALA A 184 54.55 11.38 -29.61
C ALA A 184 53.78 12.48 -28.86
N GLU A 185 53.08 12.13 -27.77
CA GLU A 185 52.38 13.11 -26.92
C GLU A 185 53.34 14.13 -26.29
N MET A 186 54.48 13.68 -25.76
CA MET A 186 55.48 14.54 -25.14
C MET A 186 56.18 15.43 -26.17
N LEU A 187 56.48 14.93 -27.36
CA LEU A 187 57.03 15.73 -28.46
C LEU A 187 56.04 16.78 -28.95
N GLN A 188 54.75 16.45 -29.01
CA GLN A 188 53.70 17.42 -29.33
C GLN A 188 53.68 18.55 -28.30
N GLN A 189 53.76 18.22 -27.01
CA GLN A 189 53.81 19.22 -25.94
C GLN A 189 55.12 20.02 -25.94
N ALA A 190 56.26 19.39 -26.24
CA ALA A 190 57.55 20.08 -26.36
C ALA A 190 57.54 21.16 -27.45
N ASN A 191 56.72 20.99 -28.50
CA ASN A 191 56.52 21.99 -29.55
C ASN A 191 55.52 23.09 -29.14
N ALA A 192 54.65 22.83 -28.16
CA ALA A 192 53.69 23.78 -27.64
C ALA A 192 54.37 24.70 -26.59
N LEU A 193 55.12 25.70 -27.06
CA LEU A 193 55.93 26.62 -26.25
C LEU A 193 55.18 27.32 -25.10
N ASP A 194 53.86 27.49 -25.21
CA ASP A 194 53.01 28.20 -24.24
C ASP A 194 52.49 27.27 -23.12
N GLU A 195 52.43 25.96 -23.35
CA GLU A 195 51.90 24.98 -22.39
C GLU A 195 52.98 24.50 -21.41
N ARG A 196 53.08 25.18 -20.27
CA ARG A 196 54.00 24.79 -19.19
C ARG A 196 53.60 23.49 -18.49
N GLU A 197 52.30 23.23 -18.36
CA GLU A 197 51.77 22.02 -17.75
C GLU A 197 50.55 21.53 -18.55
N SER A 198 50.46 20.22 -18.77
CA SER A 198 49.30 19.58 -19.38
C SER A 198 48.90 18.32 -18.60
N PHE A 199 47.60 18.00 -18.66
CA PHE A 199 47.02 16.82 -18.02
C PHE A 199 46.39 15.92 -19.08
N SER A 200 46.55 14.61 -18.94
CA SER A 200 45.78 13.67 -19.75
C SER A 200 44.38 13.44 -19.17
N SER A 201 43.46 12.98 -20.01
CA SER A 201 42.24 12.33 -19.54
C SER A 201 42.58 11.08 -18.72
N LEU A 202 41.59 10.58 -17.98
CA LEU A 202 41.72 9.35 -17.23
C LEU A 202 41.87 8.15 -18.17
N ARG A 203 42.92 7.35 -17.98
CA ARG A 203 43.26 6.19 -18.80
C ARG A 203 43.26 4.93 -17.95
N LYS A 204 43.09 3.78 -18.62
CA LYS A 204 43.12 2.45 -18.00
C LYS A 204 44.38 1.72 -18.43
N LEU A 205 45.16 1.24 -17.48
CA LEU A 205 46.33 0.40 -17.73
C LEU A 205 45.86 -1.05 -17.92
N ALA A 206 46.00 -1.59 -19.15
CA ALA A 206 45.45 -2.88 -19.52
C ALA A 206 45.96 -4.06 -18.67
N TRP A 207 47.21 -3.98 -18.19
CA TRP A 207 47.84 -5.05 -17.41
C TRP A 207 47.47 -4.99 -15.91
N GLN A 208 47.34 -3.80 -15.32
CA GLN A 208 47.12 -3.66 -13.88
C GLN A 208 45.67 -3.36 -13.50
N ASN A 209 44.76 -3.29 -14.48
CA ASN A 209 43.36 -2.89 -14.31
C ASN A 209 43.23 -1.60 -13.45
N GLY A 210 44.23 -0.73 -13.58
CA GLY A 210 44.38 0.51 -12.82
C GLY A 210 43.99 1.70 -13.66
N HIS A 211 43.41 2.71 -13.03
CA HIS A 211 43.18 4.01 -13.63
C HIS A 211 44.27 4.97 -13.22
N TYR A 212 44.75 5.74 -14.18
CA TYR A 212 45.75 6.76 -13.97
C TYR A 212 45.51 7.93 -14.91
N PHE A 213 46.04 9.09 -14.57
CA PHE A 213 46.16 10.22 -15.48
C PHE A 213 47.60 10.69 -15.49
N THR A 214 48.01 11.34 -16.58
CA THR A 214 49.39 11.78 -16.76
C THR A 214 49.50 13.27 -16.51
N LEU A 215 50.37 13.66 -15.58
CA LEU A 215 50.85 15.04 -15.43
C LEU A 215 52.06 15.21 -16.34
N ARG A 216 52.09 16.23 -17.19
CA ARG A 216 53.23 16.55 -18.05
C ARG A 216 53.66 17.99 -17.83
N THR A 217 54.93 18.18 -17.49
CA THR A 217 55.53 19.50 -17.27
C THR A 217 56.60 19.75 -18.31
N THR A 218 56.51 20.91 -18.96
CA THR A 218 57.42 21.35 -20.03
C THR A 218 58.44 22.33 -19.46
N PHE A 219 59.71 22.07 -19.70
CA PHE A 219 60.81 22.94 -19.33
C PHE A 219 61.50 23.47 -20.57
N ASN A 220 61.33 24.77 -20.81
CA ASN A 220 61.92 25.43 -21.97
C ASN A 220 63.37 25.82 -21.66
N GLN A 221 64.30 25.36 -22.49
CA GLN A 221 65.70 25.80 -22.48
C GLN A 221 66.03 26.52 -23.80
N PRO A 222 66.82 27.60 -23.78
CA PRO A 222 67.26 28.23 -25.02
C PRO A 222 68.15 27.30 -25.84
N GLY A 223 67.88 27.16 -27.14
CA GLY A 223 68.76 26.45 -28.09
C GLY A 223 68.51 24.95 -28.27
N HIS A 224 67.57 24.36 -27.54
CA HIS A 224 67.17 22.96 -27.67
C HIS A 224 65.64 22.82 -27.70
N LEU A 225 65.13 21.63 -28.03
CA LEU A 225 63.71 21.33 -27.82
C LEU A 225 63.39 21.41 -26.33
N ALA A 226 62.14 21.70 -25.99
CA ALA A 226 61.75 21.72 -24.58
C ALA A 226 61.84 20.31 -23.99
N THR A 227 62.42 20.21 -22.80
CA THR A 227 62.45 18.96 -22.03
C THR A 227 61.09 18.75 -21.40
N VAL A 228 60.50 17.56 -21.58
CA VAL A 228 59.19 17.24 -21.01
C VAL A 228 59.35 16.13 -19.99
N VAL A 229 58.83 16.36 -18.78
CA VAL A 229 58.75 15.33 -17.74
C VAL A 229 57.30 14.95 -17.55
N ALA A 230 57.00 13.66 -17.67
CA ALA A 230 55.65 13.14 -17.51
C ALA A 230 55.61 12.09 -16.40
N PHE A 231 54.55 12.13 -15.60
CA PHE A 231 54.29 11.17 -14.54
C PHE A 231 52.90 10.57 -14.70
N ASP A 232 52.81 9.25 -14.64
CA ASP A 232 51.54 8.54 -14.57
C ASP A 232 51.11 8.43 -13.11
N LEU A 233 50.09 9.20 -12.74
CA LEU A 233 49.53 9.27 -11.40
C LEU A 233 48.40 8.25 -11.28
N PRO A 234 48.57 7.15 -10.52
CA PRO A 234 47.50 6.22 -10.24
C PRO A 234 46.43 6.90 -9.36
N ILE A 235 45.17 6.49 -9.51
CA ILE A 235 44.06 7.02 -8.68
C ILE A 235 43.29 5.94 -7.90
N ASN A 236 43.66 4.67 -8.07
CA ASN A 236 42.93 3.54 -7.51
C ASN A 236 42.82 3.57 -5.98
N ASP A 237 43.87 4.02 -5.30
CA ASP A 237 43.95 4.11 -3.84
C ASP A 237 43.23 5.34 -3.26
N LEU A 238 42.88 6.30 -4.12
CA LEU A 238 42.12 7.49 -3.74
C LEU A 238 40.61 7.26 -3.80
N ILE A 239 40.16 6.23 -4.52
CA ILE A 239 38.74 5.96 -4.73
C ILE A 239 38.20 5.00 -3.65
N PRO A 240 37.12 5.36 -2.94
CA PRO A 240 36.49 4.47 -1.97
C PRO A 240 35.97 3.17 -2.62
N PRO A 241 35.98 2.03 -1.88
CA PRO A 241 35.62 0.70 -2.42
C PRO A 241 34.16 0.57 -2.88
N GLY A 242 33.29 1.55 -2.58
CA GLY A 242 31.89 1.59 -3.02
C GLY A 242 31.64 2.32 -4.35
N MET A 243 32.68 2.80 -5.04
CA MET A 243 32.54 3.46 -6.34
C MET A 243 33.28 2.71 -7.45
N PRO A 244 32.63 2.36 -8.57
CA PRO A 244 33.30 1.68 -9.66
C PRO A 244 34.28 2.62 -10.39
N LEU A 245 35.52 2.19 -10.58
CA LEU A 245 36.58 3.01 -11.19
C LEU A 245 36.23 3.50 -12.61
N ASP A 246 35.53 2.68 -13.40
CA ASP A 246 35.14 3.02 -14.78
C ASP A 246 34.08 4.15 -14.86
N SER A 247 33.48 4.56 -13.72
CA SER A 247 32.53 5.68 -13.65
C SER A 247 33.18 7.05 -13.59
N PHE A 248 34.49 7.11 -13.36
CA PHE A 248 35.23 8.37 -13.25
C PHE A 248 35.76 8.82 -14.60
N ARG A 249 35.73 10.14 -14.82
CA ARG A 249 36.32 10.80 -15.97
C ARG A 249 36.99 12.09 -15.51
N ILE A 250 38.12 12.42 -16.13
CA ILE A 250 38.79 13.70 -15.91
C ILE A 250 38.77 14.43 -17.25
N GLU A 251 38.18 15.62 -17.28
CA GLU A 251 37.98 16.43 -18.47
C GLU A 251 38.44 17.87 -18.21
N PRO A 252 38.97 18.61 -19.21
CA PRO A 252 39.23 20.04 -19.05
C PRO A 252 37.97 20.80 -18.65
N ASP A 253 38.12 21.71 -17.70
CA ASP A 253 37.04 22.54 -17.19
C ASP A 253 36.79 23.72 -18.16
N ALA A 254 35.82 23.54 -19.06
CA ALA A 254 35.44 24.57 -20.04
C ALA A 254 34.97 25.88 -19.37
N THR A 255 34.55 25.85 -18.10
CA THR A 255 34.10 27.04 -17.37
C THR A 255 35.26 27.99 -17.00
N GLN A 256 36.50 27.49 -16.99
CA GLN A 256 37.69 28.33 -16.76
C GLN A 256 38.18 29.05 -18.02
N ALA A 257 37.81 28.58 -19.22
CA ALA A 257 38.19 29.20 -20.49
C ALA A 257 37.40 30.49 -20.79
N THR A 258 36.18 30.61 -20.27
CA THR A 258 35.41 31.86 -20.26
C THR A 258 35.71 32.62 -18.98
N GLY A 259 36.60 33.62 -19.05
CA GLY A 259 37.07 34.40 -17.91
C GLY A 259 35.95 34.71 -16.90
N ARG A 260 36.07 34.14 -15.70
CA ARG A 260 35.10 34.31 -14.61
C ARG A 260 34.99 35.78 -14.22
N SER A 261 33.79 36.35 -14.38
CA SER A 261 33.32 37.42 -13.51
C SER A 261 33.39 36.96 -12.06
N SER A 262 34.00 37.78 -11.22
CA SER A 262 34.23 37.57 -9.81
C SER A 262 32.91 37.44 -9.02
N GLU A 263 32.37 36.23 -8.95
CA GLU A 263 31.57 35.78 -7.80
C GLU A 263 32.29 34.59 -7.19
N LYS A 264 32.47 34.63 -5.87
CA LYS A 264 33.06 33.57 -5.05
C LYS A 264 32.28 32.26 -5.23
N GLU A 265 32.54 31.51 -6.29
CA GLU A 265 32.29 30.08 -6.29
C GLU A 265 33.26 29.47 -5.27
N ALA A 266 32.71 28.85 -4.24
CA ALA A 266 33.52 28.17 -3.24
C ALA A 266 34.47 27.18 -3.94
N PRO A 267 35.71 27.03 -3.47
CA PRO A 267 36.70 26.10 -4.03
C PRO A 267 36.25 24.62 -4.01
N ASP A 268 35.09 24.34 -3.39
CA ASP A 268 34.45 23.03 -3.25
C ASP A 268 33.09 22.95 -3.98
N SER A 269 32.87 23.78 -5.00
CA SER A 269 31.59 23.77 -5.73
C SER A 269 31.43 22.47 -6.52
N VAL A 270 30.50 21.64 -6.06
CA VAL A 270 30.05 20.44 -6.78
C VAL A 270 28.88 20.83 -7.67
N THR A 271 28.99 20.48 -8.95
CA THR A 271 27.91 20.63 -9.92
C THR A 271 27.29 19.27 -10.20
N ILE A 272 25.96 19.21 -10.15
CA ILE A 272 25.19 17.99 -10.40
C ILE A 272 24.41 18.21 -11.70
N SER A 273 24.76 17.48 -12.75
CA SER A 273 24.04 17.47 -14.03
C SER A 273 23.30 16.16 -14.22
N PHE A 274 22.04 16.25 -14.63
CA PHE A 274 21.21 15.10 -14.99
C PHE A 274 21.17 14.99 -16.51
N ASN A 275 21.98 14.09 -17.07
CA ASN A 275 22.10 13.88 -18.51
C ASN A 275 21.33 12.62 -18.93
N GLY A 276 20.01 12.77 -19.10
CA GLY A 276 19.10 11.69 -19.51
C GLY A 276 19.05 10.55 -18.49
N SER A 277 19.60 9.39 -18.85
CA SER A 277 19.64 8.19 -17.99
C SER A 277 20.83 8.15 -17.03
N LYS A 278 21.72 9.15 -17.08
CA LYS A 278 22.94 9.21 -16.27
C LYS A 278 22.96 10.45 -15.40
N ILE A 279 23.51 10.28 -14.20
CA ILE A 279 23.78 11.32 -13.23
C ILE A 279 25.27 11.60 -13.32
N GLU A 280 25.61 12.87 -13.47
CA GLU A 280 26.98 13.35 -13.52
C GLU A 280 27.17 14.29 -12.33
N ILE A 281 28.04 13.89 -11.41
CA ILE A 281 28.46 14.75 -10.31
C ILE A 281 29.89 15.16 -10.61
N SER A 282 30.13 16.46 -10.75
CA SER A 282 31.45 16.97 -11.09
C SER A 282 31.97 18.00 -10.10
N SER A 283 33.28 17.97 -9.87
CA SER A 283 34.00 18.88 -8.99
C SER A 283 35.26 19.35 -9.69
N ALA A 284 35.59 20.64 -9.55
CA ALA A 284 36.77 21.23 -10.17
C ALA A 284 38.05 20.81 -9.42
N LEU A 285 39.07 20.37 -10.15
CA LEU A 285 40.42 20.19 -9.60
C LEU A 285 41.11 21.55 -9.58
N ASN A 286 41.13 22.18 -8.41
CA ASN A 286 41.84 23.42 -8.18
C ASN A 286 43.30 23.33 -8.69
N SER A 287 43.81 24.42 -9.27
CA SER A 287 45.16 24.53 -9.86
C SER A 287 45.46 23.75 -11.16
N THR A 288 44.58 22.87 -11.65
CA THR A 288 44.88 22.05 -12.85
C THR A 288 44.08 22.42 -14.09
N GLY A 289 43.03 23.24 -13.95
CA GLY A 289 42.11 23.53 -15.06
C GLY A 289 41.26 22.32 -15.50
N MET A 290 41.26 21.24 -14.72
CA MET A 290 40.49 20.02 -14.99
C MET A 290 39.31 19.91 -14.02
N ARG A 291 38.32 19.08 -14.36
CA ARG A 291 37.23 18.67 -13.46
C ARG A 291 37.15 17.15 -13.40
N LEU A 292 36.88 16.63 -12.20
CA LEU A 292 36.56 15.23 -11.96
C LEU A 292 35.06 15.06 -12.16
N ILE A 293 34.66 14.11 -13.00
CA ILE A 293 33.28 13.77 -13.28
C ILE A 293 33.05 12.33 -12.86
N TRP A 294 32.09 12.12 -11.98
CA TRP A 294 31.58 10.80 -11.61
C TRP A 294 30.25 10.58 -12.31
N GLN A 295 30.19 9.59 -13.20
CA GLN A 295 29.05 9.32 -14.06
C GLN A 295 28.43 7.96 -13.74
N VAL A 296 27.17 7.95 -13.30
CA VAL A 296 26.48 6.71 -12.93
C VAL A 296 25.04 6.66 -13.46
N PRO A 297 24.52 5.49 -13.91
CA PRO A 297 23.14 5.35 -14.32
C PRO A 297 22.14 5.71 -13.21
N PHE A 298 21.02 6.33 -13.58
CA PHE A 298 19.95 6.68 -12.64
C PHE A 298 19.41 5.48 -11.85
N GLY A 299 19.48 4.27 -12.43
CA GLY A 299 19.08 3.04 -11.77
C GLY A 299 19.86 2.72 -10.49
N THR A 300 21.12 3.13 -10.37
CA THR A 300 21.89 2.91 -9.13
C THR A 300 21.39 3.82 -8.02
N LEU A 301 21.05 5.08 -8.33
CA LEU A 301 20.44 6.00 -7.37
C LEU A 301 19.13 5.40 -6.87
N LEU A 302 18.26 4.93 -7.76
CA LEU A 302 16.99 4.31 -7.37
C LEU A 302 17.21 3.07 -6.49
N LEU A 303 18.16 2.19 -6.85
CA LEU A 303 18.42 0.97 -6.10
C LEU A 303 19.00 1.27 -4.72
N ASP A 304 20.03 2.11 -4.63
CA ASP A 304 20.68 2.48 -3.37
C ASP A 304 19.70 3.23 -2.45
N THR A 305 18.94 4.18 -3.00
CA THR A 305 17.94 4.93 -2.24
C THR A 305 16.81 4.01 -1.78
N LEU A 306 16.31 3.11 -2.65
CA LEU A 306 15.29 2.13 -2.32
C LEU A 306 15.79 1.17 -1.23
N GLN A 307 17.02 0.69 -1.30
CA GLN A 307 17.61 -0.17 -0.28
C GLN A 307 17.67 0.54 1.08
N ASN A 308 18.08 1.82 1.10
CA ASN A 308 18.16 2.61 2.32
C ASN A 308 16.78 2.92 2.94
N ILE A 309 15.75 3.13 2.12
CA ILE A 309 14.39 3.42 2.60
C ILE A 309 13.46 2.20 2.60
N LEU A 310 13.93 1.00 2.25
CA LEU A 310 13.06 -0.15 2.00
C LEU A 310 12.18 -0.46 3.21
N LEU A 311 12.79 -0.50 4.39
CA LEU A 311 12.09 -0.80 5.64
C LEU A 311 11.08 0.29 6.04
N PRO A 312 11.46 1.59 6.13
CA PRO A 312 10.48 2.63 6.44
C PRO A 312 9.43 2.80 5.35
N LEU A 313 9.75 2.54 4.08
CA LEU A 313 8.79 2.53 2.97
C LEU A 313 7.78 1.40 3.12
N LEU A 314 8.23 0.17 3.42
CA LEU A 314 7.34 -0.98 3.61
C LEU A 314 6.43 -0.77 4.82
N LEU A 315 6.95 -0.20 5.90
CA LEU A 315 6.14 0.21 7.05
C LEU A 315 5.08 1.25 6.63
N ASN A 316 5.45 2.28 5.87
CA ASN A 316 4.53 3.33 5.43
C ASN A 316 3.45 2.77 4.49
N ILE A 317 3.83 1.88 3.55
CA ILE A 317 2.88 1.17 2.67
C ILE A 317 1.95 0.26 3.49
N GLY A 318 2.46 -0.46 4.50
CA GLY A 318 1.64 -1.27 5.40
C GLY A 318 0.64 -0.43 6.18
N LEU A 319 1.06 0.74 6.67
CA LEU A 319 0.20 1.67 7.41
C LEU A 319 -0.82 2.35 6.48
N LEU A 320 -0.44 2.64 5.24
CA LEU A 320 -1.33 3.12 4.19
C LEU A 320 -2.39 2.06 3.84
N ALA A 321 -2.00 0.80 3.69
CA ALA A 321 -2.92 -0.30 3.44
C ALA A 321 -3.90 -0.48 4.60
N LEU A 322 -3.43 -0.39 5.85
CA LEU A 322 -4.27 -0.43 7.03
C LEU A 322 -5.21 0.79 7.12
N ALA A 323 -4.74 1.98 6.74
CA ALA A 323 -5.56 3.19 6.68
C ALA A 323 -6.61 3.12 5.56
N LEU A 324 -6.27 2.56 4.39
CA LEU A 324 -7.21 2.29 3.29
C LEU A 324 -8.23 1.22 3.67
N PHE A 325 -7.80 0.16 4.36
CA PHE A 325 -8.70 -0.86 4.90
C PHE A 325 -9.63 -0.27 5.96
N GLY A 326 -9.13 0.57 6.87
CA GLY A 326 -9.94 1.31 7.83
C GLY A 326 -10.94 2.24 7.12
N TYR A 327 -10.47 3.01 6.14
CA TYR A 327 -11.33 3.86 5.33
C TYR A 327 -12.43 3.08 4.63
N ALA A 328 -12.09 1.96 3.99
CA ALA A 328 -13.05 1.09 3.32
C ALA A 328 -14.03 0.47 4.31
N THR A 329 -13.58 -0.10 5.43
CA THR A 329 -14.46 -0.74 6.41
C THR A 329 -15.43 0.26 7.06
N PHE A 330 -14.98 1.45 7.43
CA PHE A 330 -15.85 2.50 7.99
C PHE A 330 -16.73 3.19 6.96
N ARG A 331 -16.31 3.26 5.69
CA ARG A 331 -17.17 3.75 4.58
C ARG A 331 -18.23 2.73 4.19
N HIS A 332 -17.92 1.44 4.23
CA HIS A 332 -18.85 0.36 3.91
C HIS A 332 -19.67 -0.10 5.12
N GLN A 333 -19.35 0.35 6.35
CA GLN A 333 -20.31 0.32 7.45
C GLN A 333 -21.46 1.28 7.12
N PRO A 334 -22.72 0.78 7.00
CA PRO A 334 -23.85 1.59 6.56
C PRO A 334 -24.27 2.57 7.65
N GLY A 335 -23.63 3.74 7.68
CA GLY A 335 -23.87 4.84 8.60
C GLY A 335 -24.26 6.13 7.88
N ARG A 336 -25.49 6.17 7.34
CA ARG A 336 -26.36 7.36 7.26
C ARG A 336 -25.69 8.66 6.74
N SER A 337 -25.40 8.75 5.43
CA SER A 337 -25.14 10.04 4.77
C SER A 337 -26.45 10.67 4.28
N THR A 338 -26.72 11.84 4.82
CA THR A 338 -27.89 12.71 4.61
C THR A 338 -28.02 13.23 3.18
N GLU A 339 -28.74 12.49 2.34
CA GLU A 339 -29.91 12.92 1.56
C GLU A 339 -30.56 11.63 1.02
N SER A 340 -31.85 11.40 1.34
CA SER A 340 -32.59 10.12 1.33
C SER A 340 -32.42 9.18 2.55
N THR A 341 -32.23 9.74 3.75
CA THR A 341 -32.31 9.02 5.03
C THR A 341 -33.73 8.52 5.39
N SER A 342 -34.72 8.75 4.54
CA SER A 342 -36.02 8.07 4.53
C SER A 342 -36.02 6.82 3.64
N GLY A 343 -34.86 6.32 3.18
CA GLY A 343 -34.77 5.14 2.32
C GLY A 343 -34.57 3.84 3.10
N ASN A 344 -33.65 3.73 4.05
CA ASN A 344 -33.32 2.41 4.64
C ASN A 344 -34.12 2.01 5.89
N ALA A 345 -34.53 2.98 6.72
CA ALA A 345 -35.57 2.72 7.73
C ALA A 345 -36.91 2.50 7.03
N ALA A 346 -37.25 3.31 6.01
CA ALA A 346 -38.44 3.06 5.22
C ALA A 346 -38.33 1.82 4.34
N ASN A 347 -37.15 1.34 3.91
CA ASN A 347 -37.01 0.09 3.15
C ASN A 347 -37.14 -1.10 4.08
N ASN A 348 -36.65 -1.00 5.31
CA ASN A 348 -36.87 -2.04 6.31
C ASN A 348 -38.34 -2.02 6.75
N GLU A 349 -38.94 -0.85 6.97
CA GLU A 349 -40.38 -0.69 7.19
C GLU A 349 -41.20 -1.09 5.97
N LEU A 350 -40.76 -0.85 4.73
CA LEU A 350 -41.46 -1.27 3.50
C LEU A 350 -41.31 -2.77 3.29
N ARG A 351 -40.19 -3.37 3.70
CA ARG A 351 -39.99 -4.83 3.74
C ARG A 351 -40.86 -5.46 4.82
N VAL A 352 -40.91 -4.87 6.01
CA VAL A 352 -41.76 -5.31 7.11
C VAL A 352 -43.24 -5.13 6.75
N LEU A 353 -43.64 -3.99 6.19
CA LEU A 353 -45.00 -3.73 5.70
C LEU A 353 -45.35 -4.64 4.52
N ARG A 354 -44.42 -4.94 3.62
CA ARG A 354 -44.65 -5.91 2.54
C ARG A 354 -44.81 -7.33 3.08
N ALA A 355 -43.97 -7.74 4.03
CA ALA A 355 -44.05 -9.04 4.68
C ALA A 355 -45.35 -9.18 5.51
N ILE A 356 -45.72 -8.15 6.27
CA ILE A 356 -46.99 -8.09 7.00
C ILE A 356 -48.17 -8.07 6.04
N ASN A 357 -48.11 -7.33 4.94
CA ASN A 357 -49.18 -7.33 3.94
C ASN A 357 -49.32 -8.71 3.28
N GLU A 358 -48.23 -9.40 2.97
CA GLU A 358 -48.27 -10.77 2.45
C GLU A 358 -48.83 -11.75 3.49
N GLU A 359 -48.44 -11.61 4.76
CA GLU A 359 -48.98 -12.38 5.87
C GLU A 359 -50.49 -12.15 6.03
N ILE A 360 -50.95 -10.89 6.09
CA ILE A 360 -52.36 -10.51 6.18
C ILE A 360 -53.14 -11.10 5.01
N VAL A 361 -52.65 -10.94 3.78
CA VAL A 361 -53.30 -11.47 2.58
C VAL A 361 -53.39 -12.98 2.62
N SER A 362 -52.37 -13.67 3.11
CA SER A 362 -52.37 -15.13 3.24
C SER A 362 -53.38 -15.65 4.29
N LEU A 363 -53.63 -14.87 5.34
CA LEU A 363 -54.56 -15.20 6.43
C LEU A 363 -56.03 -14.89 6.10
N LEU A 364 -56.32 -14.16 5.02
CA LEU A 364 -57.69 -13.85 4.64
C LEU A 364 -58.46 -15.14 4.26
N PRO A 365 -59.66 -15.37 4.82
CA PRO A 365 -60.51 -16.52 4.47
C PRO A 365 -61.21 -16.39 3.10
N LEU A 366 -60.80 -15.41 2.30
CA LEU A 366 -61.35 -15.04 0.99
C LEU A 366 -60.22 -15.03 -0.04
N GLY A 367 -60.52 -15.35 -1.29
CA GLY A 367 -59.57 -15.20 -2.39
C GLY A 367 -59.40 -13.73 -2.75
N LEU A 368 -58.25 -13.14 -2.43
CA LEU A 368 -57.90 -11.78 -2.87
C LEU A 368 -56.97 -11.85 -4.08
N LEU A 369 -57.30 -11.13 -5.14
CA LEU A 369 -56.45 -10.96 -6.32
C LEU A 369 -56.41 -9.49 -6.73
N VAL A 370 -55.21 -8.93 -6.79
CA VAL A 370 -54.96 -7.57 -7.28
C VAL A 370 -54.27 -7.68 -8.62
N TYR A 371 -54.94 -7.24 -9.67
CA TYR A 371 -54.53 -7.40 -11.05
C TYR A 371 -54.27 -6.06 -11.72
N ASP A 372 -53.13 -5.94 -12.39
CA ASP A 372 -52.71 -4.77 -13.14
C ASP A 372 -52.98 -4.98 -14.63
N GLN A 373 -53.91 -4.20 -15.20
CA GLN A 373 -54.40 -4.41 -16.57
C GLN A 373 -53.36 -4.08 -17.64
N GLU A 374 -52.50 -3.08 -17.39
CA GLU A 374 -51.52 -2.60 -18.39
C GLU A 374 -50.29 -3.53 -18.44
N GLY A 375 -49.87 -4.04 -17.29
CA GLY A 375 -48.75 -4.98 -17.17
C GLY A 375 -49.12 -6.44 -17.37
N ASN A 376 -50.40 -6.78 -17.54
CA ASN A 376 -50.92 -8.16 -17.61
C ASN A 376 -50.33 -9.05 -16.48
N ARG A 377 -50.29 -8.51 -15.26
CA ARG A 377 -49.58 -9.13 -14.12
C ARG A 377 -50.39 -9.07 -12.83
N THR A 378 -50.20 -10.08 -11.99
CA THR A 378 -50.73 -10.14 -10.63
C THR A 378 -49.80 -9.38 -9.68
N VAL A 379 -50.34 -8.39 -8.97
CA VAL A 379 -49.58 -7.56 -8.02
C VAL A 379 -49.58 -8.19 -6.64
N ILE A 380 -50.73 -8.73 -6.20
CA ILE A 380 -50.92 -9.41 -4.92
C ILE A 380 -51.94 -10.52 -5.14
N SER A 381 -51.68 -11.73 -4.65
CA SER A 381 -52.64 -12.83 -4.64
C SER A 381 -52.51 -13.67 -3.37
N ASN A 382 -53.61 -14.30 -2.95
CA ASN A 382 -53.60 -15.32 -1.91
C ASN A 382 -53.70 -16.72 -2.57
N LYS A 383 -53.29 -17.78 -1.87
CA LYS A 383 -53.32 -19.19 -2.31
C LYS A 383 -54.68 -19.62 -2.89
N ILE A 384 -55.78 -19.14 -2.31
CA ILE A 384 -57.15 -19.42 -2.80
C ILE A 384 -57.36 -18.79 -4.18
N ALA A 385 -56.93 -17.54 -4.37
CA ALA A 385 -57.04 -16.85 -5.64
C ALA A 385 -56.10 -17.45 -6.69
N ASP A 386 -54.88 -17.83 -6.32
CA ASP A 386 -53.92 -18.50 -7.21
C ASP A 386 -54.43 -19.83 -7.72
N HIS A 387 -55.14 -20.60 -6.89
CA HIS A 387 -55.76 -21.85 -7.31
C HIS A 387 -56.89 -21.64 -8.34
N LEU A 388 -57.63 -20.53 -8.22
CA LEU A 388 -58.75 -20.22 -9.09
C LEU A 388 -58.33 -19.48 -10.37
N LEU A 389 -57.19 -18.78 -10.36
CA LEU A 389 -56.72 -17.93 -11.47
C LEU A 389 -56.69 -18.65 -12.83
N PRO A 390 -56.15 -19.88 -12.96
CA PRO A 390 -56.13 -20.59 -14.26
C PRO A 390 -57.51 -20.87 -14.84
N HIS A 391 -58.54 -20.89 -13.99
CA HIS A 391 -59.93 -21.17 -14.36
C HIS A 391 -60.75 -19.90 -14.57
N LEU A 392 -60.17 -18.72 -14.35
CA LEU A 392 -60.84 -17.43 -14.44
C LEU A 392 -60.37 -16.65 -15.67
N ASN A 393 -61.31 -16.32 -16.56
CA ASN A 393 -61.05 -15.33 -17.60
C ASN A 393 -61.33 -13.93 -17.05
N LEU A 394 -60.28 -13.28 -16.53
CA LEU A 394 -60.37 -11.97 -15.88
C LEU A 394 -60.95 -10.88 -16.81
N GLN A 395 -60.70 -10.94 -18.11
CA GLN A 395 -61.22 -9.96 -19.06
C GLN A 395 -62.75 -10.07 -19.20
N ASN A 396 -63.26 -11.30 -19.29
CA ASN A 396 -64.71 -11.54 -19.33
C ASN A 396 -65.36 -11.13 -18.00
N ILE A 397 -64.74 -11.48 -16.86
CA ILE A 397 -65.23 -11.12 -15.52
C ILE A 397 -65.26 -9.61 -15.34
N THR A 398 -64.25 -8.87 -15.80
CA THR A 398 -64.27 -7.39 -15.74
C THR A 398 -65.43 -6.82 -16.55
N SER A 399 -65.67 -7.31 -17.77
CA SER A 399 -66.78 -6.84 -18.60
C SER A 399 -68.16 -7.16 -18.00
N MET A 400 -68.33 -8.36 -17.44
CA MET A 400 -69.56 -8.77 -16.75
C MET A 400 -69.77 -7.98 -15.44
N ALA A 401 -68.68 -7.61 -14.75
CA ALA A 401 -68.76 -6.88 -13.49
C ALA A 401 -69.20 -5.44 -13.72
N GLU A 402 -68.78 -4.82 -14.83
CA GLU A 402 -69.26 -3.49 -15.23
C GLU A 402 -70.77 -3.49 -15.50
N GLN A 403 -71.30 -4.59 -16.05
CA GLN A 403 -72.74 -4.75 -16.29
C GLN A 403 -73.53 -5.04 -15.00
N HIS A 404 -72.95 -5.78 -14.05
CA HIS A 404 -73.62 -6.26 -12.82
C HIS A 404 -73.18 -5.52 -11.54
N GLN A 405 -72.87 -4.23 -11.63
CA GLN A 405 -72.53 -3.37 -10.47
C GLN A 405 -71.39 -3.92 -9.59
N GLY A 406 -70.42 -4.58 -10.20
CA GLY A 406 -69.22 -5.07 -9.51
C GLY A 406 -69.41 -6.38 -8.74
N VAL A 407 -70.56 -7.06 -8.84
CA VAL A 407 -70.78 -8.37 -8.19
C VAL A 407 -71.16 -9.42 -9.22
N ILE A 408 -70.45 -10.55 -9.22
CA ILE A 408 -70.69 -11.69 -10.12
C ILE A 408 -70.77 -12.96 -9.29
N GLN A 409 -71.67 -13.86 -9.67
CA GLN A 409 -71.66 -15.23 -9.20
C GLN A 409 -71.12 -16.13 -10.32
N ALA A 410 -70.06 -16.87 -10.03
CA ALA A 410 -69.41 -17.77 -10.96
C ALA A 410 -69.29 -19.16 -10.35
N THR A 411 -69.63 -20.18 -11.12
CA THR A 411 -69.41 -21.57 -10.73
C THR A 411 -68.06 -22.01 -11.27
N ILE A 412 -67.13 -22.35 -10.38
CA ILE A 412 -65.79 -22.81 -10.73
C ILE A 412 -65.63 -24.20 -10.11
N ASN A 413 -65.31 -25.20 -10.91
CA ASN A 413 -65.12 -26.58 -10.43
C ASN A 413 -66.26 -27.09 -9.53
N ASN A 414 -67.52 -26.85 -9.93
CA ASN A 414 -68.75 -27.23 -9.21
C ASN A 414 -68.99 -26.53 -7.85
N GLU A 415 -68.21 -25.51 -7.48
CA GLU A 415 -68.42 -24.67 -6.29
C GLU A 415 -68.90 -23.27 -6.70
N LEU A 416 -69.82 -22.70 -5.91
CA LEU A 416 -70.36 -21.37 -6.18
C LEU A 416 -69.53 -20.27 -5.51
N TYR A 417 -68.90 -19.44 -6.32
CA TYR A 417 -68.12 -18.30 -5.88
C TYR A 417 -68.81 -16.97 -6.17
N GLU A 418 -68.81 -16.07 -5.20
CA GLU A 418 -69.16 -14.67 -5.39
C GLU A 418 -67.87 -13.86 -5.61
N ILE A 419 -67.72 -13.30 -6.81
CA ILE A 419 -66.59 -12.45 -7.18
C ILE A 419 -67.06 -11.00 -7.16
N ARG A 420 -66.44 -10.18 -6.30
CA ARG A 420 -66.64 -8.74 -6.26
C ARG A 420 -65.44 -8.02 -6.86
N LEU A 421 -65.71 -7.09 -7.78
CA LEU A 421 -64.72 -6.27 -8.45
C LEU A 421 -64.74 -4.86 -7.87
N PHE A 422 -63.58 -4.40 -7.40
CA PHE A 422 -63.35 -3.02 -6.99
C PHE A 422 -62.25 -2.39 -7.83
N ARG A 423 -62.47 -1.15 -8.26
CA ARG A 423 -61.42 -0.34 -8.88
C ARG A 423 -60.65 0.37 -7.77
N SER A 424 -59.32 0.29 -7.80
CA SER A 424 -58.51 1.00 -6.82
C SER A 424 -58.66 2.52 -7.00
N GLN A 425 -58.92 3.24 -5.90
CA GLN A 425 -59.01 4.71 -5.91
C GLN A 425 -57.63 5.37 -6.02
N ILE A 426 -56.57 4.64 -5.65
CA ILE A 426 -55.19 5.13 -5.61
C ILE A 426 -54.49 4.85 -6.95
N ALA A 427 -54.79 3.72 -7.58
CA ALA A 427 -54.24 3.31 -8.87
C ALA A 427 -55.39 2.99 -9.83
N PRO A 428 -55.80 3.92 -10.72
CA PRO A 428 -57.03 3.79 -11.52
C PRO A 428 -57.02 2.61 -12.50
N ARG A 429 -55.85 1.99 -12.73
CA ARG A 429 -55.63 0.87 -13.64
C ARG A 429 -55.48 -0.48 -12.95
N THR A 430 -55.52 -0.49 -11.61
CA THR A 430 -55.44 -1.71 -10.80
C THR A 430 -56.84 -2.13 -10.35
N GLN A 431 -57.18 -3.38 -10.63
CA GLN A 431 -58.45 -4.00 -10.27
C GLN A 431 -58.26 -4.98 -9.12
N ILE A 432 -59.16 -4.94 -8.14
CA ILE A 432 -59.14 -5.78 -6.95
C ILE A 432 -60.33 -6.73 -7.04
N PHE A 433 -60.06 -8.03 -7.12
CA PHE A 433 -61.06 -9.09 -7.07
C PHE A 433 -61.09 -9.70 -5.68
N ILE A 434 -62.28 -9.76 -5.09
CA ILE A 434 -62.54 -10.47 -3.83
C ILE A 434 -63.46 -11.64 -4.16
N ILE A 435 -62.97 -12.85 -3.94
CA ILE A 435 -63.62 -14.11 -4.26
C ILE A 435 -64.05 -14.77 -2.94
N ARG A 436 -65.35 -14.98 -2.78
CA ARG A 436 -65.94 -15.61 -1.60
C ARG A 436 -66.61 -16.93 -1.99
N ASP A 437 -66.27 -18.00 -1.29
CA ASP A 437 -66.97 -19.28 -1.35
C ASP A 437 -68.31 -19.16 -0.60
N GLN A 438 -69.42 -19.29 -1.32
CA GLN A 438 -70.76 -19.20 -0.74
C GLN A 438 -71.21 -20.50 -0.05
N ASP A 439 -70.69 -21.66 -0.48
CA ASP A 439 -71.15 -22.97 -0.01
C ASP A 439 -70.66 -23.27 1.41
N ARG A 440 -69.46 -22.79 1.77
CA ARG A 440 -68.87 -22.98 3.10
C ARG A 440 -69.62 -22.24 4.22
N GLU A 441 -70.12 -21.03 3.98
CA GLU A 441 -70.91 -20.27 4.98
C GLU A 441 -72.25 -20.95 5.28
N VAL A 442 -72.92 -21.48 4.26
CA VAL A 442 -74.18 -22.23 4.41
C VAL A 442 -73.95 -23.50 5.24
N LEU A 443 -72.84 -24.20 5.00
CA LEU A 443 -72.46 -25.40 5.75
C LEU A 443 -72.13 -25.09 7.22
N VAL A 444 -71.37 -24.02 7.49
CA VAL A 444 -71.06 -23.58 8.86
C VAL A 444 -72.32 -23.18 9.61
N ASN A 445 -73.22 -22.43 8.99
CA ASN A 445 -74.50 -22.05 9.61
C ASN A 445 -75.38 -23.27 9.93
N LYS A 446 -75.44 -24.27 9.05
CA LYS A 446 -76.13 -25.54 9.33
C LYS A 446 -75.51 -26.26 10.52
N LYS A 447 -74.18 -26.35 10.58
CA LYS A 447 -73.45 -26.99 11.68
C LYS A 447 -73.61 -26.25 13.00
N LEU A 448 -73.60 -24.91 12.98
CA LEU A 448 -73.80 -24.08 14.17
C LEU A 448 -75.22 -24.25 14.72
N LYS A 449 -76.25 -24.22 13.86
CA LYS A 449 -77.63 -24.54 14.27
C LYS A 449 -77.75 -25.95 14.85
N GLN A 450 -77.04 -26.93 14.28
CA GLN A 450 -77.02 -28.28 14.82
C GLN A 450 -76.33 -28.35 16.19
N ALA A 451 -75.20 -27.65 16.36
CA ALA A 451 -74.47 -27.59 17.63
C ALA A 451 -75.28 -26.90 18.73
N GLN A 452 -75.97 -25.79 18.41
CA GLN A 452 -76.88 -25.11 19.34
C GLN A 452 -78.00 -26.04 19.81
N ARG A 453 -78.66 -26.76 18.88
CA ARG A 453 -79.70 -27.74 19.24
C ARG A 453 -79.16 -28.84 20.16
N LEU A 454 -77.94 -29.32 19.91
CA LEU A 454 -77.32 -30.33 20.78
C LEU A 454 -76.97 -29.76 22.15
N TYR A 455 -76.48 -28.52 22.21
CA TYR A 455 -76.18 -27.82 23.45
C TYR A 455 -77.45 -27.63 24.30
N GLU A 456 -78.52 -27.09 23.72
CA GLU A 456 -79.81 -26.90 24.39
C GLU A 456 -80.36 -28.23 24.92
N LYS A 457 -80.31 -29.30 24.11
CA LYS A 457 -80.73 -30.65 24.54
C LYS A 457 -79.87 -31.17 25.69
N ASN A 458 -78.57 -30.91 25.69
CA ASN A 458 -77.68 -31.32 26.77
C ASN A 458 -77.95 -30.52 28.05
N GLN A 459 -78.15 -29.21 27.94
CA GLN A 459 -78.48 -28.33 29.06
C GLN A 459 -79.82 -28.74 29.69
N GLN A 460 -80.86 -28.96 28.88
CA GLN A 460 -82.13 -29.49 29.35
C GLN A 460 -82.00 -30.87 30.01
N GLY A 461 -81.18 -31.75 29.44
CA GLY A 461 -80.89 -33.07 30.03
C GLY A 461 -80.16 -32.98 31.38
N ARG A 462 -79.17 -32.09 31.49
CA ARG A 462 -78.43 -31.82 32.73
C ARG A 462 -79.33 -31.24 33.81
N ALA A 463 -80.15 -30.26 33.46
CA ALA A 463 -81.13 -29.67 34.34
C ALA A 463 -82.07 -30.71 34.93
N ALA A 464 -82.69 -31.52 34.08
CA ALA A 464 -83.58 -32.60 34.50
C ALA A 464 -82.85 -33.64 35.38
N PHE A 465 -81.61 -33.98 35.04
CA PHE A 465 -80.78 -34.89 35.83
C PHE A 465 -80.46 -34.34 37.22
N MET A 466 -80.01 -33.09 37.32
CA MET A 466 -79.68 -32.43 38.58
C MET A 466 -80.91 -32.27 39.47
N GLN A 467 -82.08 -31.97 38.87
CA GLN A 467 -83.35 -31.92 39.59
C GLN A 467 -83.72 -33.29 40.15
N ASN A 468 -83.58 -34.35 39.35
CA ASN A 468 -83.86 -35.72 39.80
C ASN A 468 -82.92 -36.17 40.93
N ILE A 469 -81.62 -35.87 40.84
CA ILE A 469 -80.65 -36.16 41.91
C ILE A 469 -81.01 -35.40 43.18
N SER A 470 -81.23 -34.09 43.06
CA SER A 470 -81.55 -33.23 44.20
C SER A 470 -82.81 -33.74 44.92
N ASN A 471 -83.86 -34.06 44.17
CA ASN A 471 -85.10 -34.59 44.74
C ASN A 471 -84.90 -35.95 45.42
N THR A 472 -84.08 -36.82 44.83
CA THR A 472 -83.82 -38.17 45.38
C THR A 472 -82.99 -38.11 46.67
N LEU A 473 -82.00 -37.21 46.74
CA LEU A 473 -81.10 -37.10 47.89
C LEU A 473 -81.66 -36.27 49.05
N LYS A 474 -82.60 -35.36 48.78
CA LYS A 474 -83.15 -34.43 49.78
C LYS A 474 -83.75 -35.15 51.00
N GLU A 475 -84.61 -36.13 50.75
CA GLU A 475 -85.31 -36.85 51.81
C GLU A 475 -84.36 -37.69 52.70
N PRO A 476 -83.48 -38.57 52.16
CA PRO A 476 -82.56 -39.35 52.99
C PRO A 476 -81.54 -38.48 53.74
N VAL A 477 -81.04 -37.38 53.16
CA VAL A 477 -80.11 -36.49 53.86
C VAL A 477 -80.82 -35.71 54.99
N ARG A 478 -82.07 -35.30 54.79
CA ARG A 478 -82.87 -34.67 55.83
C ARG A 478 -83.19 -35.64 56.98
N GLN A 479 -83.50 -36.90 56.67
CA GLN A 479 -83.67 -37.94 57.68
C GLN A 479 -82.37 -38.20 58.44
N LEU A 480 -81.22 -38.19 57.77
CA LEU A 480 -79.92 -38.32 58.41
C LEU A 480 -79.65 -37.15 59.37
N ALA A 481 -79.93 -35.91 58.97
CA ALA A 481 -79.78 -34.74 59.82
C ALA A 481 -80.67 -34.82 61.08
N VAL A 482 -81.94 -35.20 60.93
CA VAL A 482 -82.87 -35.40 62.06
C VAL A 482 -82.40 -36.50 63.00
N ASN A 483 -81.95 -37.64 62.46
CA ASN A 483 -81.47 -38.76 63.25
C ASN A 483 -80.15 -38.43 63.98
N ALA A 484 -79.24 -37.68 63.35
CA ALA A 484 -78.00 -37.22 63.96
C ALA A 484 -78.27 -36.21 65.10
N ALA A 485 -79.25 -35.32 64.93
CA ALA A 485 -79.66 -34.37 65.96
C ALA A 485 -80.36 -35.02 67.16
N ALA A 486 -80.97 -36.20 66.99
CA ALA A 486 -81.64 -36.93 68.06
C ALA A 486 -80.67 -37.61 69.06
N VAL A 487 -79.39 -37.78 68.69
CA VAL A 487 -78.37 -38.36 69.56
C VAL A 487 -77.59 -37.23 70.23
N THR A 488 -77.59 -37.14 71.56
CA THR A 488 -76.89 -36.09 72.33
C THR A 488 -75.52 -36.57 72.82
N THR A 489 -74.60 -36.78 71.88
CA THR A 489 -73.17 -37.00 72.16
C THR A 489 -72.34 -35.89 71.50
N PRO A 490 -71.14 -35.56 72.01
CA PRO A 490 -70.31 -34.50 71.42
C PRO A 490 -69.87 -34.82 69.98
N GLU A 491 -69.79 -36.09 69.58
CA GLU A 491 -69.50 -36.50 68.20
C GLU A 491 -70.73 -36.40 67.28
N SER A 492 -71.94 -36.69 67.78
CA SER A 492 -73.17 -36.56 66.98
C SER A 492 -73.56 -35.11 66.70
N LEU A 493 -73.18 -34.15 67.56
CA LEU A 493 -73.32 -32.72 67.27
C LEU A 493 -72.50 -32.30 66.04
N LYS A 494 -71.27 -32.80 65.89
CA LYS A 494 -70.46 -32.55 64.68
C LYS A 494 -71.06 -33.21 63.44
N LEU A 495 -71.65 -34.40 63.62
CA LEU A 495 -72.26 -35.15 62.53
C LEU A 495 -73.59 -34.53 62.07
N ALA A 496 -74.36 -33.97 63.00
CA ALA A 496 -75.56 -33.18 62.72
C ALA A 496 -75.22 -31.88 61.97
N ASP A 497 -74.18 -31.15 62.40
CA ASP A 497 -73.70 -29.95 61.69
C ASP A 497 -73.26 -30.28 60.25
N GLN A 498 -72.53 -31.38 60.07
CA GLN A 498 -72.17 -31.87 58.73
C GLN A 498 -73.38 -32.29 57.89
N ALA A 499 -74.39 -32.91 58.49
CA ALA A 499 -75.62 -33.29 57.81
C ALA A 499 -76.46 -32.07 57.40
N ASP A 500 -76.54 -31.04 58.25
CA ASP A 500 -77.20 -29.77 57.93
C ASP A 500 -76.49 -29.02 56.80
N VAL A 501 -75.15 -29.04 56.78
CA VAL A 501 -74.37 -28.52 55.64
C VAL A 501 -74.71 -29.26 54.35
N LEU A 502 -74.89 -30.58 54.39
CA LEU A 502 -75.30 -31.37 53.21
C LEU A 502 -76.72 -31.04 52.75
N VAL A 503 -77.68 -30.87 53.67
CA VAL A 503 -79.03 -30.41 53.33
C VAL A 503 -78.98 -29.05 52.64
N ARG A 504 -78.22 -28.11 53.22
CA ARG A 504 -78.03 -26.78 52.64
C ARG A 504 -77.40 -26.82 51.26
N MET A 505 -76.39 -27.67 51.04
CA MET A 505 -75.78 -27.83 49.71
C MET A 505 -76.78 -28.38 48.69
N ILE A 506 -77.65 -29.31 49.08
CA ILE A 506 -78.71 -29.83 48.18
C ILE A 506 -79.70 -28.72 47.83
N ASP A 507 -80.11 -27.90 48.80
CA ASP A 507 -80.98 -26.76 48.54
C ASP A 507 -80.30 -25.70 47.65
N GLU A 508 -79.00 -25.46 47.84
CA GLU A 508 -78.20 -24.57 46.98
C GLU A 508 -78.08 -25.13 45.54
N ILE A 509 -77.90 -26.45 45.36
CA ILE A 509 -77.89 -27.11 44.03
C ILE A 509 -79.27 -26.98 43.37
N GLN A 510 -80.35 -27.17 44.13
CA GLN A 510 -81.72 -27.01 43.61
C GLN A 510 -81.96 -25.56 43.15
N LEU A 511 -81.53 -24.58 43.96
CA LEU A 511 -81.66 -23.16 43.65
C LEU A 511 -80.81 -22.77 42.43
N ALA A 512 -79.58 -23.25 42.35
CA ALA A 512 -78.71 -23.03 41.19
C ALA A 512 -79.34 -23.59 39.90
N ASN A 513 -79.94 -24.77 39.96
CA ASN A 513 -80.65 -25.36 38.83
C ASN A 513 -81.93 -24.58 38.46
N MET A 514 -82.63 -23.99 39.44
CA MET A 514 -83.77 -23.09 39.16
C MET A 514 -83.33 -21.79 38.49
N LEU A 515 -82.20 -21.22 38.91
CA LEU A 515 -81.62 -20.03 38.29
C LEU A 515 -81.16 -20.30 36.86
N GLU A 516 -80.48 -21.42 36.61
CA GLU A 516 -79.96 -21.78 35.29
C GLU A 516 -81.07 -22.01 34.26
N ASN A 517 -82.20 -22.60 34.68
CA ASN A 517 -83.34 -22.86 33.79
C ASN A 517 -84.34 -21.69 33.71
N ASP A 518 -84.02 -20.54 34.31
CA ASP A 518 -84.92 -19.38 34.38
C ASP A 518 -86.31 -19.67 34.99
N ALA A 519 -86.47 -20.81 35.68
CA ALA A 519 -87.73 -21.27 36.28
C ALA A 519 -88.18 -20.42 37.49
N TRP A 520 -87.32 -19.49 37.94
CA TRP A 520 -87.64 -18.48 38.94
C TRP A 520 -88.48 -17.31 38.37
N LYS A 521 -88.50 -17.14 37.04
CA LYS A 521 -89.30 -16.11 36.38
C LYS A 521 -90.77 -16.55 36.38
N SER A 522 -91.68 -15.67 36.82
CA SER A 522 -93.12 -15.93 36.77
C SER A 522 -93.58 -16.07 35.32
N GLU A 523 -94.31 -17.15 34.99
CA GLU A 523 -94.98 -17.25 33.70
C GLU A 523 -96.01 -16.12 33.56
N ALA A 524 -95.90 -15.33 32.50
CA ALA A 524 -96.92 -14.34 32.15
C ALA A 524 -98.15 -15.07 31.62
N THR A 525 -99.17 -15.27 32.47
CA THR A 525 -100.48 -15.74 32.02
C THR A 525 -101.15 -14.64 31.21
N LEU A 526 -101.49 -14.93 29.94
CA LEU A 526 -102.40 -14.08 29.16
C LEU A 526 -103.74 -13.99 29.89
N PHE A 527 -104.12 -12.79 30.30
CA PHE A 527 -105.44 -12.50 30.85
C PHE A 527 -106.48 -12.71 29.73
N SER A 528 -107.32 -13.74 29.81
CA SER A 528 -108.49 -13.88 28.94
C SER A 528 -109.66 -13.13 29.58
N LEU A 529 -110.21 -12.13 28.88
CA LEU A 529 -111.43 -11.40 29.23
C LEU A 529 -112.68 -12.23 28.99
#